data_AF-A0A3D0ZGK3-F1
#
_entry.id   AF-A0A3D0ZGK3-F1
#
_cell.length_a   1.000
_cell.length_b   1.000
_cell.length_c   1.000
_cell.angle_alpha   90.00
_cell.angle_beta   90.00
_cell.angle_gamma   90.00
#
_symmetry.space_group_name_H-M   'P 1'
#
loop_
_entity.id
_entity.type
_entity.pdbx_description
1 polymer ?
#
loop_
_entity_poly.entity_id
_entity_poly.type
_entity_poly.pdbx_seq_one_letter_code
_entity_poly.pdbx_strand_id
1 'polypeptide(L)'
;MITTEETMTPPRAERVSSVSAAAYRIRHHALNMGEVQGQGYVGQALGAADMLAAVYSGRLRYRAEDPEWEGRDRFLLSTGHYAIGHYAALAEAGIIPVEELETYGSDDSRLPMSG
;
A
#
# COMPACT_ATOMS: atom_id res chain seq x y z
N MET A 1 13.97 -2.80 -36.12
CA MET A 1 14.81 -3.03 -34.93
C MET A 1 14.15 -2.32 -33.77
N ILE A 2 13.44 -3.06 -32.92
CA ILE A 2 12.86 -2.55 -31.68
C ILE A 2 13.79 -3.08 -30.59
N THR A 3 14.57 -2.19 -29.98
CA THR A 3 15.37 -2.51 -28.79
C THR A 3 14.40 -2.76 -27.65
N THR A 4 14.24 -4.02 -27.25
CA THR A 4 13.62 -4.35 -25.98
C THR A 4 14.51 -3.78 -24.87
N GLU A 5 14.06 -2.73 -24.19
CA GLU A 5 14.62 -2.35 -22.89
C GLU A 5 14.32 -3.48 -21.92
N GLU A 6 15.28 -4.40 -21.82
CA GLU A 6 15.29 -5.41 -20.78
C GLU A 6 15.40 -4.65 -19.44
N THR A 7 14.28 -4.56 -18.72
CA THR A 7 14.23 -3.82 -17.45
C THR A 7 15.09 -4.57 -16.44
N MET A 8 16.35 -4.16 -16.31
CA MET A 8 17.32 -4.82 -15.45
C MET A 8 16.83 -4.74 -14.01
N THR A 9 16.59 -5.89 -13.38
CA THR A 9 16.12 -5.94 -11.99
C THR A 9 17.17 -5.27 -11.09
N PRO A 10 16.81 -4.24 -10.31
CA PRO A 10 17.78 -3.50 -9.51
C PRO A 10 18.48 -4.42 -8.49
N PRO A 11 19.73 -4.12 -8.08
CA PRO A 11 20.46 -4.92 -7.10
C PRO A 11 19.67 -5.21 -5.83
N ARG A 12 19.95 -6.36 -5.18
CA ARG A 12 19.22 -6.76 -3.95
C ARG A 12 19.24 -5.67 -2.88
N ALA A 13 20.38 -5.02 -2.65
CA ALA A 13 20.52 -3.99 -1.63
C ALA A 13 19.59 -2.79 -1.88
N GLU A 14 19.48 -2.36 -3.14
CA GLU A 14 18.59 -1.27 -3.54
C GLU A 14 17.11 -1.65 -3.34
N ARG A 15 16.73 -2.86 -3.75
CA ARG A 15 15.37 -3.38 -3.51
C ARG A 15 15.01 -3.47 -2.04
N VAL A 16 15.95 -3.90 -1.20
CA VAL A 16 15.72 -3.95 0.25
C VAL A 16 15.55 -2.54 0.80
N SER A 17 16.39 -1.59 0.37
CA SER A 17 16.29 -0.20 0.80
C SER A 17 14.96 0.45 0.39
N SER A 18 14.50 0.23 -0.85
CA SER A 18 13.22 0.77 -1.31
C SER A 18 12.03 0.20 -0.54
N VAL A 19 12.02 -1.12 -0.31
CA VAL A 19 10.99 -1.80 0.49
C VAL A 19 10.99 -1.31 1.93
N SER A 20 12.15 -1.16 2.56
CA SER A 20 12.24 -0.63 3.93
C SER A 20 11.73 0.81 4.03
N ALA A 21 12.02 1.65 3.03
CA ALA A 21 11.52 3.02 3.00
C ALA A 21 9.99 3.09 2.81
N ALA A 22 9.43 2.25 1.94
CA ALA A 22 7.98 2.12 1.77
C ALA A 22 7.31 1.60 3.05
N ALA A 23 7.89 0.60 3.70
CA ALA A 23 7.36 0.08 4.97
C ALA A 23 7.35 1.14 6.08
N TYR A 24 8.35 2.03 6.10
CA TYR A 24 8.36 3.17 7.02
C TYR A 24 7.20 4.14 6.72
N ARG A 25 6.98 4.51 5.46
CA ARG A 25 5.87 5.40 5.07
C ARG A 25 4.50 4.79 5.33
N ILE A 26 4.31 3.49 5.04
CA ILE A 26 3.07 2.76 5.34
C ILE A 26 2.73 2.84 6.82
N ARG A 27 3.73 2.70 7.71
CA ARG A 27 3.52 2.84 9.17
C ARG A 27 3.05 4.24 9.54
N HIS A 28 3.65 5.28 8.95
CA HIS A 28 3.24 6.67 9.17
C HIS A 28 1.82 6.93 8.67
N HIS A 29 1.48 6.47 7.47
CA HIS A 29 0.13 6.58 6.92
C HIS A 29 -0.92 5.91 7.82
N ALA A 30 -0.62 4.71 8.33
CA ALA A 30 -1.52 4.02 9.26
C ALA A 30 -1.69 4.76 10.59
N LEU A 31 -0.63 5.39 11.11
CA LEU A 31 -0.71 6.22 12.31
C LEU A 31 -1.56 7.47 12.08
N ASN A 32 -1.38 8.15 10.94
CA ASN A 32 -2.16 9.34 10.60
C ASN A 32 -3.65 9.01 10.45
N MET A 33 -4.00 7.94 9.73
CA MET A 33 -5.39 7.48 9.63
C MET A 33 -6.00 7.16 11.00
N GLY A 34 -5.23 6.48 11.86
CA GLY A 34 -5.68 6.13 13.20
C GLY A 34 -5.89 7.36 14.09
N GLU A 35 -5.09 8.41 13.91
CA GLU A 35 -5.23 9.68 14.61
C GLU A 35 -6.50 10.42 14.17
N VAL A 36 -6.72 10.57 12.86
CA VAL A 36 -7.91 11.25 12.31
C VAL A 36 -9.20 10.64 12.85
N GLN A 37 -9.31 9.31 12.83
CA GLN A 37 -10.53 8.61 13.21
C GLN A 37 -10.63 8.34 14.73
N GLY A 38 -9.53 8.50 15.47
CA GLY A 38 -9.43 8.17 16.91
C GLY A 38 -9.49 6.67 17.24
N GLN A 39 -9.49 5.79 16.24
CA GLN A 39 -9.54 4.34 16.38
C GLN A 39 -9.01 3.62 15.13
N GLY A 40 -8.69 2.34 15.27
CA GLY A 40 -8.28 1.46 14.17
C GLY A 40 -7.29 0.38 14.60
N TYR A 41 -7.10 -0.63 13.75
CA TYR A 41 -6.16 -1.73 13.96
C TYR A 41 -4.70 -1.33 13.65
N VAL A 42 -4.25 -0.24 14.30
CA VAL A 42 -2.93 0.37 14.04
C VAL A 42 -1.80 -0.62 14.29
N GLY A 43 -1.82 -1.35 15.42
CA GLY A 43 -0.77 -2.32 15.76
C GLY A 43 -0.57 -3.39 14.68
N GLN A 44 -1.67 -3.85 14.08
CA GLN A 44 -1.65 -4.84 13.01
C GLN A 44 -1.12 -4.26 11.70
N ALA A 45 -1.45 -3.02 11.36
CA ALA A 45 -0.84 -2.33 10.23
C ALA A 45 0.67 -2.14 10.42
N LEU A 46 1.12 -1.78 11.63
CA LEU A 46 2.54 -1.64 11.95
C LEU A 46 3.31 -2.96 11.78
N GLY A 47 2.69 -4.08 12.18
CA GLY A 47 3.27 -5.42 12.03
C GLY A 47 3.25 -5.93 10.59
N ALA A 48 2.22 -5.59 9.80
CA ALA A 48 2.08 -6.03 8.41
C ALA A 48 2.84 -5.15 7.40
N ALA A 49 3.35 -3.98 7.80
CA ALA A 49 3.91 -2.98 6.89
C ALA A 49 5.06 -3.52 6.01
N ASP A 50 5.97 -4.34 6.55
CA ASP A 50 7.09 -4.88 5.75
C ASP A 50 6.59 -5.86 4.67
N MET A 51 5.58 -6.68 5.00
CA MET A 51 4.94 -7.58 4.04
C MET A 51 4.22 -6.78 2.95
N LEU A 52 3.44 -5.78 3.34
CA LEU A 52 2.70 -4.94 2.40
C LEU A 52 3.65 -4.17 1.47
N ALA A 53 4.71 -3.57 2.01
CA ALA A 53 5.75 -2.89 1.22
C ALA A 53 6.48 -3.86 0.27
N ALA A 54 6.85 -5.04 0.75
CA ALA A 54 7.53 -6.04 -0.09
C ALA A 54 6.64 -6.49 -1.27
N VAL A 55 5.33 -6.53 -1.06
CA VAL A 55 4.35 -6.88 -2.08
C VAL A 55 4.13 -5.70 -3.04
N TYR A 56 3.71 -4.54 -2.54
CA TYR A 56 3.31 -3.37 -3.36
C TYR A 56 4.47 -2.59 -3.98
N SER A 57 5.58 -2.43 -3.28
CA SER A 57 6.75 -1.70 -3.80
C SER A 57 7.82 -2.62 -4.39
N GLY A 58 7.69 -3.94 -4.17
CA GLY A 58 8.71 -4.91 -4.55
C GLY A 58 8.31 -5.90 -5.65
N ARG A 59 7.06 -6.39 -5.68
CA ARG A 59 6.72 -7.61 -6.43
C ARG A 59 5.49 -7.57 -7.30
N LEU A 60 4.41 -6.93 -6.86
CA LEU A 60 3.19 -6.86 -7.67
C LEU A 60 3.47 -6.08 -8.94
N ARG A 61 2.98 -6.61 -10.06
CA ARG A 61 2.85 -5.87 -11.31
C ARG A 61 1.47 -5.26 -11.35
N TYR A 62 1.41 -3.94 -11.34
CA TYR A 62 0.18 -3.17 -11.46
C TYR A 62 0.48 -1.85 -12.17
N ARG A 63 -0.59 -1.15 -12.56
CA ARG A 63 -0.54 0.25 -13.00
C ARG A 63 -1.34 1.03 -11.97
N ALA A 64 -0.71 2.02 -11.33
CA ALA A 64 -1.35 2.76 -10.25
C ALA A 64 -2.55 3.56 -10.78
N GLU A 65 -2.39 4.10 -11.99
CA GLU A 65 -3.35 4.87 -12.77
C GLU A 65 -4.43 4.01 -13.45
N ASP A 66 -4.27 2.68 -13.48
CA ASP A 66 -5.23 1.73 -14.04
C ASP A 66 -5.38 0.50 -13.13
N PRO A 67 -6.06 0.65 -11.97
CA PRO A 67 -6.25 -0.45 -11.00
C PRO A 67 -7.09 -1.61 -11.55
N GLU A 68 -7.79 -1.42 -12.68
CA GLU A 68 -8.61 -2.44 -13.33
C GLU A 68 -7.85 -3.19 -14.43
N TRP A 69 -6.63 -2.78 -14.76
CA TRP A 69 -5.79 -3.42 -15.78
C TRP A 69 -5.81 -4.94 -15.67
N GLU A 70 -6.26 -5.62 -16.72
CA GLU A 70 -6.49 -7.08 -16.70
C GLU A 70 -5.21 -7.88 -16.41
N GLY A 71 -4.05 -7.36 -16.82
CA GLY A 71 -2.75 -8.02 -16.64
C GLY A 71 -2.13 -7.85 -15.26
N ARG A 72 -2.79 -7.16 -14.32
CA ARG A 72 -2.25 -6.91 -12.98
C ARG A 72 -2.19 -8.18 -12.13
N ASP A 73 -1.20 -8.25 -11.26
CA ASP A 73 -1.22 -9.19 -10.15
C ASP A 73 -2.29 -8.76 -9.13
N ARG A 74 -2.96 -9.73 -8.50
CA ARG A 74 -4.08 -9.48 -7.57
C ARG A 74 -3.64 -9.79 -6.14
N PHE A 75 -3.92 -8.87 -5.22
CA PHE A 75 -3.71 -9.05 -3.80
C PHE A 75 -5.05 -9.08 -3.07
N LEU A 76 -5.26 -10.09 -2.22
CA LEU A 76 -6.46 -10.25 -1.41
C LEU A 76 -6.07 -10.20 0.08
N LEU A 77 -6.56 -9.18 0.79
CA LEU A 77 -6.43 -9.13 2.24
C LEU A 77 -7.56 -9.94 2.88
N SER A 78 -7.29 -11.21 3.19
CA SER A 78 -8.30 -12.07 3.84
C SER A 78 -8.65 -11.62 5.27
N THR A 79 -7.72 -10.97 5.97
CA THR A 79 -7.94 -10.36 7.29
C THR A 79 -8.44 -8.93 7.13
N GLY A 80 -9.71 -8.77 6.73
CA GLY A 80 -10.29 -7.48 6.34
C GLY A 80 -10.11 -6.34 7.35
N HIS A 81 -10.10 -6.65 8.64
CA HIS A 81 -9.84 -5.68 9.72
C HIS A 81 -8.44 -5.04 9.66
N TYR A 82 -7.51 -5.54 8.84
CA TYR A 82 -6.19 -4.91 8.60
C TYR A 82 -6.25 -3.84 7.49
N ALA A 83 -7.45 -3.46 7.04
CA ALA A 83 -7.67 -2.52 5.94
C ALA A 83 -6.86 -1.22 6.08
N ILE A 84 -6.70 -0.69 7.29
CA ILE A 84 -5.89 0.51 7.55
C ILE A 84 -4.43 0.37 7.05
N GLY A 85 -3.81 -0.79 7.20
CA GLY A 85 -2.47 -1.04 6.64
C GLY A 85 -2.51 -1.18 5.12
N HIS A 86 -3.56 -1.78 4.59
CA HIS A 86 -3.72 -1.97 3.15
C HIS A 86 -3.98 -0.65 2.41
N TYR A 87 -4.83 0.23 2.94
CA TYR A 87 -5.02 1.58 2.40
C TYR A 87 -3.71 2.38 2.41
N ALA A 88 -2.94 2.29 3.50
CA ALA A 88 -1.61 2.90 3.55
C ALA A 88 -0.67 2.37 2.44
N ALA A 89 -0.71 1.07 2.14
CA ALA A 89 0.06 0.47 1.05
C ALA A 89 -0.44 0.87 -0.34
N LEU A 90 -1.75 1.03 -0.53
CA LEU A 90 -2.33 1.52 -1.79
C LEU A 90 -1.95 2.98 -2.05
N ALA A 91 -1.93 3.82 -1.01
CA ALA A 91 -1.47 5.20 -1.11
C ALA A 91 0.03 5.30 -1.43
N GLU A 92 0.84 4.50 -0.75
CA GLU A 92 2.28 4.37 -1.03
C GLU A 92 2.55 3.89 -2.47
N ALA A 93 1.67 3.03 -3.00
CA ALA A 93 1.71 2.55 -4.39
C ALA A 93 1.17 3.56 -5.42
N GLY A 94 0.63 4.71 -4.97
CA GLY A 94 -0.01 5.72 -5.82
C GLY A 94 -1.36 5.30 -6.41
N ILE A 95 -1.95 4.20 -5.94
CA ILE A 95 -3.25 3.69 -6.41
C ILE A 95 -4.39 4.55 -5.87
N ILE A 96 -4.22 5.10 -4.67
CA ILE A 96 -5.11 6.13 -4.11
C ILE A 96 -4.29 7.35 -3.70
N PRO A 97 -4.87 8.57 -3.72
CA PRO A 97 -4.21 9.77 -3.22
C PRO A 97 -3.88 9.63 -1.73
N VAL A 98 -2.76 10.21 -1.29
CA VAL A 98 -2.37 10.20 0.13
C VAL A 98 -3.36 11.03 0.96
N GLU A 99 -3.91 12.09 0.38
CA GLU A 99 -4.88 12.99 1.03
C GLU A 99 -6.20 12.27 1.31
N GLU A 100 -6.55 11.26 0.53
CA GLU A 100 -7.76 10.45 0.77
C GLU A 100 -7.66 9.65 2.09
N LEU A 101 -6.45 9.38 2.58
CA LEU A 101 -6.29 8.73 3.87
C LEU A 101 -6.89 9.57 5.02
N GLU A 102 -7.01 10.88 4.87
CA GLU A 102 -7.67 11.77 5.85
C GLU A 102 -9.18 11.54 5.95
N THR A 103 -9.79 10.76 5.04
CA THR A 103 -11.21 10.41 5.12
C THR A 103 -11.43 9.01 5.70
N TYR A 104 -10.40 8.33 6.18
CA TYR A 104 -10.51 6.96 6.68
C TYR A 104 -11.57 6.83 7.79
N GLY A 105 -12.51 5.90 7.62
CA GLY A 105 -13.56 5.62 8.59
C GLY A 105 -14.63 6.71 8.76
N SER A 106 -14.55 7.81 8.00
CA SER A 106 -15.58 8.85 7.98
C SER A 106 -16.80 8.42 7.15
N ASP A 107 -17.95 9.04 7.42
CA ASP A 107 -19.15 8.86 6.60
C ASP A 107 -18.87 9.18 5.12
N ASP A 108 -19.50 8.43 4.22
CA ASP A 108 -19.36 8.51 2.76
C ASP A 108 -17.94 8.30 2.19
N SER A 109 -16.98 7.95 3.03
CA SER A 109 -15.62 7.62 2.60
C SER A 109 -15.58 6.31 1.81
N ARG A 110 -14.74 6.28 0.78
CA ARG A 110 -14.39 5.03 0.08
C ARG A 110 -13.49 4.11 0.89
N LEU A 111 -12.97 4.60 2.03
CA LEU A 111 -12.08 3.88 2.94
C LEU A 111 -12.82 3.54 4.25
N PRO A 112 -13.81 2.62 4.22
CA PRO A 112 -14.55 2.24 5.42
C PRO A 112 -13.64 1.53 6.43
N MET A 113 -13.97 1.68 7.71
CA MET A 113 -13.37 0.85 8.75
C MET A 113 -14.00 -0.54 8.70
N SER A 114 -13.19 -1.58 8.50
CA SER A 114 -13.65 -2.95 8.74
C SER A 114 -13.66 -3.19 10.24
N GLY A 115 -14.86 -3.37 10.81
CA GLY A 115 -15.06 -3.91 12.15
C GLY A 115 -14.81 -5.41 12.25
#